data_AF-A0AAN3YZA7-F1
#
_entry.id   AF-A0AAN3YZA7-F1
#
_cell.length_a   1.000
_cell.length_b   1.000
_cell.length_c   1.000
_cell.angle_alpha   90.00
_cell.angle_beta   90.00
_cell.angle_gamma   90.00
#
_symmetry.space_group_name_H-M   'P 1'
#
loop_
_entity.id
_entity.type
_entity.pdbx_description
1 polymer ?
#
loop_
_entity_poly.entity_id
_entity_poly.type
_entity_poly.pdbx_seq_one_letter_code
_entity_poly.pdbx_strand_id
1 'polypeptide(L)'
;MERTTINFRINDDALLAQFNHAMAKEQKKYKFATDGIRTIKDLEIIFTASKIKNFRDNEHYLIASLAQKQSPLILNVLNELKDKFEKIYQEERNITGQIIFFKKILEQVEYHDKTQDIDVLISPHVMLFINITALADNIIKQLRVQYLNGSIDETTLLIKRNKILKQYAALREKLHEMKQERKKLFKKVKDNL
;
A
#
# COMPACT_ATOMS: atom_id res chain seq x y z
N MET A 1 19.18 -1.85 11.93
CA MET A 1 17.90 -2.09 11.23
C MET A 1 18.16 -3.18 10.22
N GLU A 2 17.30 -4.19 10.19
CA GLU A 2 17.52 -5.40 9.39
C GLU A 2 16.85 -5.25 8.01
N ARG A 3 17.61 -5.59 6.96
CA ARG A 3 17.08 -5.79 5.62
C ARG A 3 16.64 -7.25 5.52
N THR A 4 15.41 -7.47 5.10
CA THR A 4 14.85 -8.82 4.99
C THR A 4 13.93 -8.90 3.79
N THR A 5 13.67 -10.13 3.34
CA THR A 5 12.66 -10.39 2.32
C THR A 5 11.32 -10.58 3.01
N ILE A 6 10.42 -9.62 2.80
CA ILE A 6 9.03 -9.75 3.25
C ILE A 6 8.27 -10.57 2.21
N ASN A 7 7.77 -11.72 2.66
CA ASN A 7 6.80 -12.51 1.93
C ASN A 7 5.39 -12.01 2.27
N PHE A 8 4.65 -11.55 1.28
CA PHE A 8 3.26 -11.15 1.45
C PHE A 8 2.40 -11.75 0.33
N ARG A 9 1.14 -12.02 0.63
CA ARG A 9 0.20 -12.67 -0.29
C ARG A 9 -0.88 -11.68 -0.70
N ILE A 10 -1.19 -11.66 -1.99
CA ILE A 10 -2.35 -10.93 -2.54
C ILE A 10 -3.20 -11.89 -3.35
N ASN A 11 -4.50 -11.88 -3.09
CA ASN A 11 -5.48 -12.70 -3.79
C ASN A 11 -6.14 -11.98 -4.97
N ASP A 12 -6.33 -10.66 -4.84
CA ASP A 12 -7.00 -9.90 -5.88
C ASP A 12 -6.08 -9.50 -7.03
N ASP A 13 -6.42 -9.92 -8.25
CA ASP A 13 -5.60 -9.67 -9.45
C ASP A 13 -5.41 -8.19 -9.77
N ALA A 14 -6.42 -7.33 -9.55
CA ALA A 14 -6.25 -5.90 -9.83
C ALA A 14 -5.45 -5.21 -8.74
N LEU A 15 -5.61 -5.61 -7.47
CA LEU A 15 -4.73 -5.14 -6.40
C LEU A 15 -3.29 -5.58 -6.66
N LEU A 16 -3.09 -6.82 -7.10
CA LEU A 16 -1.79 -7.35 -7.47
C LEU A 16 -1.16 -6.60 -8.65
N ALA A 17 -1.94 -6.28 -9.68
CA ALA A 17 -1.47 -5.46 -10.81
C ALA A 17 -1.11 -4.03 -10.37
N GLN A 18 -1.83 -3.46 -9.39
CA GLN A 18 -1.48 -2.18 -8.78
C GLN A 18 -0.21 -2.25 -7.92
N PHE A 19 0.04 -3.40 -7.32
CA PHE A 19 1.20 -3.64 -6.48
C PHE A 19 2.47 -3.86 -7.31
N ASN A 20 2.37 -4.69 -8.34
CA ASN A 20 3.46 -5.11 -9.21
C ASN A 20 3.17 -4.72 -10.67
N HIS A 21 3.71 -3.58 -11.09
CA HIS A 21 3.47 -3.00 -12.41
C HIS A 21 4.01 -3.86 -13.58
N ALA A 22 4.95 -4.77 -13.33
CA ALA A 22 5.42 -5.69 -14.36
C ALA A 22 4.25 -6.55 -14.88
N MET A 23 3.39 -7.05 -13.98
CA MET A 23 2.17 -7.79 -14.35
C MET A 23 1.10 -6.89 -15.00
N ALA A 24 1.07 -5.59 -14.68
CA ALA A 24 0.14 -4.65 -15.33
C ALA A 24 0.53 -4.31 -16.78
N LYS A 25 1.82 -4.36 -17.16
CA LYS A 25 2.23 -4.17 -18.57
C LYS A 25 1.77 -5.34 -19.45
N GLU A 26 1.75 -6.55 -18.89
CA GLU A 26 1.17 -7.74 -19.54
C GLU A 26 -0.36 -7.63 -19.60
N GLN A 27 -0.99 -7.03 -18.57
CA GLN A 27 -2.42 -6.74 -18.49
C GLN A 27 -2.74 -5.27 -18.81
N LYS A 28 -2.65 -4.88 -20.09
CA LYS A 28 -2.70 -3.51 -20.71
C LYS A 28 -3.74 -2.46 -20.22
N LYS A 29 -4.51 -2.66 -19.15
CA LYS A 29 -5.65 -1.83 -18.74
C LYS A 29 -5.36 -0.67 -17.76
N TYR A 30 -4.23 -0.64 -17.05
CA TYR A 30 -4.06 0.33 -15.95
C TYR A 30 -2.77 1.18 -16.06
N LYS A 31 -2.95 2.51 -16.10
CA LYS A 31 -1.86 3.49 -15.99
C LYS A 31 -1.85 4.10 -14.58
N PHE A 32 -0.78 3.86 -13.82
CA PHE A 32 -0.55 4.49 -12.52
C PHE A 32 0.79 5.21 -12.53
N ALA A 33 0.91 6.33 -11.81
CA ALA A 33 2.16 7.10 -11.72
C ALA A 33 3.30 6.36 -10.99
N THR A 34 2.95 5.47 -10.06
CA THR A 34 3.87 4.59 -9.33
C THR A 34 3.18 3.25 -9.06
N ASP A 35 3.91 2.25 -8.58
CA ASP A 35 3.41 0.93 -8.15
C ASP A 35 3.70 0.68 -6.67
N GLY A 36 3.16 -0.41 -6.10
CA GLY A 36 3.34 -0.75 -4.69
C GLY A 36 4.80 -0.95 -4.31
N ILE A 37 5.56 -1.70 -5.12
CA ILE A 37 6.97 -2.01 -4.88
C ILE A 37 7.82 -0.72 -4.87
N ARG A 38 7.65 0.14 -5.86
CA ARG A 38 8.37 1.42 -5.95
C ARG A 38 7.99 2.35 -4.80
N THR A 39 6.71 2.39 -4.43
CA THR A 39 6.25 3.15 -3.26
C THR A 39 6.97 2.69 -2.00
N ILE A 40 7.08 1.38 -1.78
CA ILE A 40 7.80 0.82 -0.62
C ILE A 40 9.26 1.25 -0.61
N LYS A 41 9.96 1.17 -1.76
CA LYS A 41 11.35 1.62 -1.88
C LYS A 41 11.51 3.11 -1.58
N ASP A 42 10.56 3.94 -2.02
CA ASP A 42 10.57 5.36 -1.73
C ASP A 42 10.36 5.65 -0.23
N LEU A 43 9.45 4.90 0.42
CA LEU A 43 9.21 4.99 1.86
C LEU A 43 10.46 4.59 2.67
N GLU A 44 11.13 3.53 2.27
CA GLU A 44 12.40 3.08 2.85
C GLU A 44 13.49 4.15 2.77
N ILE A 45 13.64 4.80 1.61
CA ILE A 45 14.62 5.87 1.40
C ILE A 45 14.32 7.06 2.33
N ILE A 46 13.06 7.49 2.39
CA ILE A 46 12.67 8.63 3.24
C ILE A 46 12.92 8.31 4.71
N PHE A 47 12.51 7.13 5.16
CA PHE A 47 12.73 6.72 6.54
C PHE A 47 14.22 6.71 6.88
N THR A 48 15.04 6.07 6.05
CA THR A 48 16.50 5.98 6.27
C THR A 48 17.14 7.38 6.31
N ALA A 49 16.80 8.24 5.34
CA ALA A 49 17.27 9.62 5.31
C ALA A 49 16.83 10.43 6.55
N SER A 50 15.62 10.19 7.05
CA SER A 50 15.10 10.87 8.24
C SER A 50 15.86 10.53 9.54
N LYS A 51 16.61 9.42 9.55
CA LYS A 51 17.39 8.96 10.72
C LYS A 51 18.84 9.44 10.72
N ILE A 52 19.28 10.11 9.65
CA ILE A 52 20.65 10.62 9.54
C ILE A 52 20.87 11.77 10.53
N LYS A 53 21.95 11.69 11.32
CA LYS A 53 22.36 12.72 12.29
C LYS A 53 23.70 13.38 11.96
N ASN A 54 24.54 12.69 11.20
CA ASN A 54 25.88 13.16 10.81
C ASN A 54 25.89 13.47 9.32
N PHE A 55 26.23 14.71 8.96
CA PHE A 55 26.17 15.21 7.59
C PHE A 55 27.59 15.36 7.04
N ARG A 56 27.78 14.97 5.78
CA ARG A 56 29.09 15.02 5.11
C ARG A 56 29.30 16.34 4.40
N ASP A 57 28.21 16.89 3.86
CA ASP A 57 28.14 18.10 3.08
C ASP A 57 26.73 18.72 3.17
N ASN A 58 26.54 19.88 2.55
CA ASN A 58 25.28 20.61 2.53
C ASN A 58 24.16 19.84 1.82
N GLU A 59 24.48 19.06 0.79
CA GLU A 59 23.51 18.27 0.03
C GLU A 59 22.94 17.13 0.89
N HIS A 60 23.81 16.44 1.61
CA HIS A 60 23.48 15.39 2.55
C HIS A 60 22.63 15.92 3.72
N TYR A 61 22.98 17.09 4.25
CA TYR A 61 22.17 17.78 5.25
C TYR A 61 20.76 18.10 4.72
N LEU A 62 20.66 18.65 3.52
CA LEU A 62 19.39 19.02 2.91
C LEU A 62 18.47 17.80 2.68
N ILE A 63 19.03 16.69 2.18
CA ILE A 63 18.29 15.43 2.01
C ILE A 63 17.71 14.96 3.34
N ALA A 64 18.54 14.92 4.40
CA ALA A 64 18.12 14.47 5.72
C ALA A 64 17.07 15.40 6.34
N SER A 65 17.26 16.72 6.27
CA SER A 65 16.35 17.72 6.80
C SER A 65 14.96 17.65 6.14
N LEU A 66 14.92 17.56 4.81
CA LEU A 66 13.66 17.40 4.06
C LEU A 66 12.97 16.07 4.42
N ALA A 67 13.73 14.98 4.55
CA ALA A 67 13.20 13.68 4.95
C ALA A 67 12.64 13.70 6.39
N GLN A 68 13.32 14.35 7.33
CA GLN A 68 12.88 14.51 8.72
C GLN A 68 11.54 15.27 8.79
N LYS A 69 11.39 16.33 7.99
CA LYS A 69 10.13 17.10 7.92
C LYS A 69 8.98 16.29 7.30
N GLN A 70 9.26 15.50 6.28
CA GLN A 70 8.23 14.80 5.51
C GLN A 70 7.82 13.45 6.11
N SER A 71 8.75 12.77 6.78
CA SER A 71 8.53 11.48 7.43
C SER A 71 7.26 11.41 8.30
N PRO A 72 6.99 12.37 9.23
CA PRO A 72 5.77 12.35 10.03
C PRO A 72 4.50 12.59 9.19
N LEU A 73 4.56 13.45 8.16
CA LEU A 73 3.41 13.71 7.29
C LEU A 73 3.01 12.44 6.52
N ILE A 74 4.00 11.67 6.05
CA ILE A 74 3.75 10.40 5.37
C ILE A 74 3.12 9.40 6.34
N LEU A 75 3.59 9.30 7.58
CA LEU A 75 2.99 8.42 8.58
C LEU A 75 1.52 8.77 8.82
N ASN A 76 1.19 10.06 8.92
CA ASN A 76 -0.20 10.50 9.09
C ASN A 76 -1.07 10.03 7.91
N VAL A 77 -0.61 10.26 6.67
CA VAL A 77 -1.34 9.84 5.46
C VAL A 77 -1.53 8.32 5.40
N LEU A 78 -0.52 7.54 5.80
CA LEU A 78 -0.63 6.09 5.88
C LEU A 78 -1.64 5.65 6.95
N ASN A 79 -1.55 6.22 8.17
CA ASN A 79 -2.46 5.90 9.27
C ASN A 79 -3.91 6.26 8.95
N GLU A 80 -4.16 7.41 8.31
CA GLU A 80 -5.50 7.81 7.86
C GLU A 80 -6.18 6.72 7.01
N LEU A 81 -5.47 6.16 6.03
CA LEU A 81 -6.04 5.11 5.19
C LEU A 81 -6.10 3.76 5.92
N LYS A 82 -5.07 3.42 6.71
CA LYS A 82 -5.04 2.20 7.53
C LYS A 82 -6.29 2.15 8.42
N ASP A 83 -6.55 3.18 9.22
CA ASP A 83 -7.65 3.19 10.18
C ASP A 83 -9.00 3.15 9.48
N LYS A 84 -9.11 3.76 8.29
CA LYS A 84 -10.29 3.64 7.44
C LYS A 84 -10.50 2.21 6.94
N PHE A 85 -9.46 1.55 6.45
CA PHE A 85 -9.53 0.18 5.98
C PHE A 85 -9.76 -0.80 7.12
N GLU A 86 -9.21 -0.57 8.31
CA GLU A 86 -9.49 -1.41 9.49
C GLU A 86 -10.98 -1.38 9.84
N LYS A 87 -11.62 -0.20 9.85
CA LYS A 87 -13.07 -0.09 10.08
C LYS A 87 -13.87 -0.88 9.07
N ILE A 88 -13.59 -0.68 7.78
CA ILE A 88 -14.27 -1.40 6.70
C ILE A 88 -14.04 -2.91 6.83
N TYR A 89 -12.81 -3.33 7.12
CA TYR A 89 -12.48 -4.74 7.30
C TYR A 89 -13.27 -5.35 8.45
N GLN A 90 -13.36 -4.69 9.61
CA GLN A 90 -14.15 -5.21 10.73
C GLN A 90 -15.64 -5.31 10.38
N GLU A 91 -16.20 -4.32 9.69
CA GLU A 91 -17.59 -4.36 9.21
C GLU A 91 -17.84 -5.56 8.30
N GLU A 92 -17.02 -5.70 7.24
CA GLU A 92 -17.19 -6.79 6.27
C GLU A 92 -16.87 -8.16 6.89
N ARG A 93 -15.92 -8.26 7.81
CA ARG A 93 -15.61 -9.48 8.57
C ARG A 93 -16.77 -9.88 9.47
N ASN A 94 -17.42 -8.93 10.14
CA ASN A 94 -18.56 -9.21 11.01
C ASN A 94 -19.75 -9.74 10.20
N ILE A 95 -20.03 -9.15 9.04
CA ILE A 95 -21.06 -9.65 8.10
C ILE A 95 -20.71 -11.07 7.66
N THR A 96 -19.47 -11.28 7.24
CA THR A 96 -19.00 -12.57 6.73
C THR A 96 -18.97 -13.65 7.82
N GLY A 97 -18.66 -13.30 9.06
CA GLY A 97 -18.63 -14.22 10.20
C GLY A 97 -20.00 -14.79 10.60
N GLN A 98 -21.10 -14.18 10.13
CA GLN A 98 -22.45 -14.68 10.32
C GLN A 98 -22.87 -15.72 9.27
N ILE A 99 -22.07 -15.90 8.21
CA ILE A 99 -22.35 -16.84 7.12
C ILE A 99 -22.08 -18.28 7.57
N ILE A 100 -23.03 -19.17 7.29
CA ILE A 100 -22.85 -20.61 7.51
C ILE A 100 -21.73 -21.12 6.59
N PHE A 101 -20.80 -21.88 7.15
CA PHE A 101 -19.61 -22.40 6.45
C PHE A 101 -18.63 -21.32 5.93
N PHE A 102 -18.64 -20.10 6.45
CA PHE A 102 -17.76 -19.02 5.96
C PHE A 102 -16.28 -19.43 5.89
N LYS A 103 -15.78 -20.20 6.87
CA LYS A 103 -14.37 -20.65 6.90
C LYS A 103 -13.99 -21.44 5.66
N LYS A 104 -14.86 -22.36 5.24
CA LYS A 104 -14.63 -23.20 4.07
C LYS A 104 -14.64 -22.38 2.78
N ILE A 105 -15.52 -21.39 2.68
CA ILE A 105 -15.56 -20.48 1.53
C ILE A 105 -14.32 -19.59 1.51
N LEU A 106 -13.91 -19.07 2.67
CA LEU A 106 -12.70 -18.25 2.79
C LEU A 106 -11.44 -19.03 2.38
N GLU A 107 -11.29 -20.29 2.80
CA GLU A 107 -10.20 -21.17 2.40
C GLU A 107 -10.15 -21.35 0.87
N GLN A 108 -11.31 -21.50 0.21
CA GLN A 108 -11.39 -21.56 -1.26
C GLN A 108 -10.95 -20.26 -1.92
N VAL A 109 -11.32 -19.12 -1.34
CA VAL A 109 -10.86 -17.81 -1.83
C VAL A 109 -9.34 -17.72 -1.69
N GLU A 110 -8.80 -18.03 -0.51
CA GLU A 110 -7.37 -17.94 -0.19
C GLU A 110 -6.48 -18.90 -0.99
N TYR A 111 -7.03 -19.98 -1.54
CA TYR A 111 -6.31 -20.89 -2.44
C TYR A 111 -5.70 -20.17 -3.66
N HIS A 112 -6.29 -19.03 -4.06
CA HIS A 112 -5.81 -18.22 -5.18
C HIS A 112 -4.77 -17.15 -4.78
N ASP A 113 -4.27 -17.17 -3.55
CA ASP A 113 -3.24 -16.24 -3.08
C ASP A 113 -1.95 -16.35 -3.90
N LYS A 114 -1.51 -15.20 -4.42
CA LYS A 114 -0.23 -15.07 -5.12
C LYS A 114 0.79 -14.48 -4.16
N THR A 115 1.86 -15.23 -3.96
CA THR A 115 3.00 -14.82 -3.15
C THR A 115 3.80 -13.76 -3.89
N GLN A 116 4.25 -12.76 -3.15
CA GLN A 116 5.11 -11.69 -3.63
C GLN A 116 6.22 -11.47 -2.61
N ASP A 117 7.45 -11.40 -3.10
CA ASP A 117 8.64 -11.21 -2.26
C ASP A 117 9.20 -9.81 -2.49
N ILE A 118 9.49 -9.10 -1.40
CA ILE A 118 10.12 -7.78 -1.45
C ILE A 118 11.28 -7.72 -0.48
N ASP A 119 12.48 -7.54 -1.03
CA ASP A 119 13.66 -7.23 -0.22
C ASP A 119 13.63 -5.78 0.23
N VAL A 120 13.46 -5.49 1.52
CA VAL A 120 13.33 -4.13 2.06
C VAL A 120 13.88 -4.02 3.48
N LEU A 121 14.19 -2.78 3.88
CA LEU A 121 14.43 -2.47 5.29
C LEU A 121 13.10 -2.42 6.07
N ILE A 122 12.99 -3.19 7.14
CA ILE A 122 11.84 -3.09 8.04
C ILE A 122 11.84 -1.71 8.71
N SER A 123 10.80 -0.94 8.41
CA SER A 123 10.60 0.40 8.97
C SER A 123 9.11 0.67 9.18
N PRO A 124 8.74 1.61 10.08
CA PRO A 124 7.34 1.95 10.32
C PRO A 124 6.58 2.31 9.03
N HIS A 125 7.18 3.11 8.14
CA HIS A 125 6.58 3.51 6.87
C HIS A 125 6.30 2.31 5.95
N VAL A 126 7.29 1.42 5.80
CA VAL A 126 7.18 0.23 4.97
C VAL A 126 6.11 -0.73 5.52
N MET A 127 6.15 -1.01 6.82
CA MET A 127 5.21 -1.94 7.45
C MET A 127 3.77 -1.40 7.44
N LEU A 128 3.58 -0.09 7.61
CA LEU A 128 2.26 0.52 7.50
C LEU A 128 1.68 0.37 6.09
N PHE A 129 2.49 0.62 5.05
CA PHE A 129 2.04 0.46 3.67
C PHE A 129 1.70 -0.99 3.32
N ILE A 130 2.51 -1.95 3.80
CA ILE A 130 2.23 -3.39 3.65
C ILE A 130 0.94 -3.76 4.37
N ASN A 131 0.73 -3.27 5.60
CA ASN A 131 -0.51 -3.51 6.33
C ASN A 131 -1.74 -2.97 5.59
N ILE A 132 -1.67 -1.75 5.03
CA ILE A 132 -2.75 -1.19 4.19
C ILE A 132 -3.04 -2.08 2.99
N THR A 133 -2.00 -2.62 2.34
CA THR A 133 -2.14 -3.54 1.20
C THR A 133 -2.85 -4.82 1.63
N ALA A 134 -2.42 -5.42 2.75
CA ALA A 134 -3.04 -6.62 3.30
C ALA A 134 -4.51 -6.39 3.72
N LEU A 135 -4.81 -5.24 4.34
CA LEU A 135 -6.18 -4.86 4.68
C LEU A 135 -7.05 -4.71 3.43
N ALA A 136 -6.54 -4.08 2.36
CA ALA A 136 -7.27 -3.96 1.10
C ALA A 136 -7.62 -5.34 0.52
N ASP A 137 -6.65 -6.26 0.50
CA ASP A 137 -6.85 -7.63 0.01
C ASP A 137 -7.85 -8.39 0.89
N ASN A 138 -7.70 -8.30 2.22
CA ASN A 138 -8.58 -8.97 3.18
C ASN A 138 -10.02 -8.48 3.10
N ILE A 139 -10.26 -7.17 2.90
CA ILE A 139 -11.59 -6.64 2.62
C ILE A 139 -12.17 -7.29 1.36
N ILE A 140 -11.40 -7.34 0.27
CA ILE A 140 -11.84 -7.94 -1.00
C ILE A 140 -12.14 -9.44 -0.82
N LYS A 141 -11.33 -10.16 -0.04
CA LYS A 141 -11.61 -11.57 0.32
C LYS A 141 -12.95 -11.72 1.04
N GLN A 142 -13.25 -10.88 2.03
CA GLN A 142 -14.55 -10.91 2.71
C GLN A 142 -15.71 -10.68 1.73
N LEU A 143 -15.58 -9.70 0.84
CA LEU A 143 -16.58 -9.43 -0.20
C LEU A 143 -16.77 -10.62 -1.15
N ARG A 144 -15.68 -11.31 -1.53
CA ARG A 144 -15.76 -12.53 -2.35
C ARG A 144 -16.49 -13.66 -1.63
N VAL A 145 -16.26 -13.85 -0.33
CA VAL A 145 -17.01 -14.82 0.47
C VAL A 145 -18.51 -14.49 0.49
N GLN A 146 -18.86 -13.23 0.72
CA GLN A 146 -20.26 -12.78 0.69
C GLN A 146 -20.91 -13.04 -0.68
N TYR A 147 -20.19 -12.81 -1.77
CA TYR A 147 -20.65 -13.09 -3.13
C TYR A 147 -20.85 -14.60 -3.37
N LEU A 148 -19.87 -15.43 -3.01
CA LEU A 148 -19.93 -16.87 -3.22
C LEU A 148 -21.05 -17.55 -2.40
N ASN A 149 -21.41 -16.97 -1.26
CA ASN A 149 -22.56 -17.41 -0.47
C ASN A 149 -23.91 -16.83 -0.95
N GLY A 150 -23.90 -15.93 -1.95
CA GLY A 150 -25.10 -15.27 -2.47
C GLY A 150 -25.66 -14.15 -1.60
N SER A 151 -24.90 -13.67 -0.60
CA SER A 151 -25.31 -12.54 0.25
C SER A 151 -25.23 -11.18 -0.48
N ILE A 152 -24.38 -11.08 -1.50
CA ILE A 152 -24.31 -9.93 -2.41
C ILE A 152 -24.23 -10.43 -3.85
N ASP A 153 -24.74 -9.63 -4.78
CA ASP A 153 -24.59 -9.91 -6.22
C ASP A 153 -23.20 -9.47 -6.75
N GLU A 154 -22.90 -9.88 -7.98
CA GLU A 154 -21.63 -9.55 -8.65
C GLU A 154 -21.45 -8.03 -8.82
N THR A 155 -22.51 -7.31 -9.14
CA THR A 155 -22.49 -5.85 -9.32
C THR A 155 -22.04 -5.16 -8.04
N THR A 156 -22.58 -5.57 -6.90
CA THR A 156 -22.26 -5.06 -5.57
C THR A 156 -20.83 -5.38 -5.18
N LEU A 157 -20.37 -6.61 -5.44
CA LEU A 157 -18.98 -7.01 -5.26
C LEU A 157 -18.05 -6.08 -6.05
N LEU A 158 -18.32 -5.88 -7.35
CA LEU A 158 -17.49 -5.05 -8.21
C LEU A 158 -17.47 -3.58 -7.77
N ILE A 159 -18.60 -3.01 -7.38
CA ILE A 159 -18.69 -1.63 -6.88
C ILE A 159 -17.85 -1.46 -5.62
N LYS A 160 -18.06 -2.32 -4.61
CA LYS A 160 -17.35 -2.26 -3.33
C LYS A 160 -15.85 -2.50 -3.52
N ARG A 161 -15.47 -3.52 -4.28
CA ARG A 161 -14.08 -3.82 -4.66
C ARG A 161 -13.40 -2.62 -5.32
N ASN A 162 -14.03 -2.04 -6.34
CA ASN A 162 -13.47 -0.88 -7.05
C ASN A 162 -13.32 0.34 -6.13
N LYS A 163 -14.21 0.52 -5.15
CA LYS A 163 -14.09 1.58 -4.14
C LYS A 163 -12.86 1.39 -3.25
N ILE A 164 -12.49 0.15 -2.89
CA ILE A 164 -11.25 -0.14 -2.15
C ILE A 164 -10.02 0.12 -3.02
N LEU A 165 -10.02 -0.43 -4.24
CA LEU A 165 -8.92 -0.26 -5.19
C LEU A 165 -8.63 1.21 -5.52
N LYS A 166 -9.67 2.04 -5.68
CA LYS A 166 -9.52 3.48 -5.91
C LYS A 166 -8.88 4.20 -4.73
N GLN A 167 -9.27 3.87 -3.50
CA GLN A 167 -8.69 4.48 -2.29
C GLN A 167 -7.22 4.07 -2.11
N TYR A 168 -6.89 2.81 -2.37
CA TYR A 168 -5.51 2.34 -2.38
C TYR A 168 -4.67 3.06 -3.46
N ALA A 169 -5.20 3.22 -4.67
CA ALA A 169 -4.55 3.98 -5.73
C ALA A 169 -4.33 5.45 -5.34
N ALA A 170 -5.33 6.10 -4.75
CA ALA A 170 -5.26 7.50 -4.31
C ALA A 170 -4.18 7.72 -3.24
N LEU A 171 -3.98 6.77 -2.31
CA LEU A 171 -2.86 6.83 -1.37
C LEU A 171 -1.52 6.84 -2.11
N ARG A 172 -1.33 5.94 -3.07
CA ARG A 172 -0.07 5.85 -3.84
C ARG A 172 0.19 7.12 -4.64
N GLU A 173 -0.85 7.71 -5.21
CA GLU A 173 -0.77 8.99 -5.90
C GLU A 173 -0.37 10.14 -4.96
N LYS A 174 -1.02 10.26 -3.80
CA LYS A 174 -0.66 11.25 -2.76
C LYS A 174 0.80 11.09 -2.30
N LEU A 175 1.27 9.86 -2.08
CA LEU A 175 2.67 9.60 -1.73
C LEU A 175 3.63 9.96 -2.87
N HIS A 176 3.24 9.75 -4.12
CA HIS A 176 4.01 10.14 -5.28
C HIS A 176 4.12 11.67 -5.40
N GLU A 177 3.02 12.39 -5.23
CA GLU A 177 2.98 13.87 -5.22
C GLU A 177 3.91 14.43 -4.15
N MET A 178 3.82 13.93 -2.92
CA MET A 178 4.71 14.27 -1.82
C MET A 178 6.19 14.06 -2.20
N LYS A 179 6.53 12.98 -2.90
CA LYS A 179 7.88 12.74 -3.42
C LYS A 179 8.29 13.79 -4.46
N GLN A 180 7.41 14.17 -5.37
CA GLN A 180 7.71 15.20 -6.39
C GLN A 180 7.92 16.58 -5.75
N GLU A 181 7.09 16.94 -4.77
CA GLU A 181 7.24 18.18 -4.01
C GLU A 181 8.61 18.23 -3.31
N ARG A 182 9.02 17.15 -2.64
CA ARG A 182 10.34 17.05 -2.02
C ARG A 182 11.46 17.25 -3.04
N LYS A 183 11.38 16.61 -4.21
CA LYS A 183 12.38 16.75 -5.28
C LYS A 183 12.47 18.20 -5.79
N LYS A 184 11.33 18.87 -5.96
CA LYS A 184 11.27 20.28 -6.37
C LYS A 184 11.90 21.20 -5.32
N LEU A 185 11.57 20.99 -4.04
CA LEU A 185 12.15 21.75 -2.92
C LEU A 185 13.67 21.55 -2.83
N PHE A 186 14.13 20.31 -2.95
CA PHE A 186 15.55 19.99 -2.96
C PHE A 186 16.29 20.73 -4.08
N LYS A 187 15.80 20.66 -5.32
CA LYS A 187 16.40 21.37 -6.45
C LYS A 187 16.45 22.87 -6.22
N LYS A 188 15.34 23.47 -5.76
CA LYS A 188 15.27 24.91 -5.48
C LYS A 188 16.29 25.35 -4.44
N VAL A 189 16.49 24.58 -3.37
CA VAL A 189 17.47 24.94 -2.34
C VAL A 189 18.90 24.73 -2.85
N LYS A 190 19.15 23.64 -3.59
CA LYS A 190 20.46 23.36 -4.19
C LYS A 190 20.91 24.44 -5.19
N ASP A 191 20.00 24.97 -6.01
CA ASP A 191 20.30 26.01 -6.99
C ASP A 191 20.58 27.39 -6.35
N ASN A 192 20.30 27.58 -5.05
CA ASN A 192 20.52 28.82 -4.29
C ASN A 192 21.68 28.71 -3.26
N LEU A 193 22.42 27.60 -3.27
CA LEU A 193 23.62 27.36 -2.44
C LEU A 193 24.87 27.43 -3.32
#